data_AF-J4UZP6-F1
#
_entry.id   AF-J4UZP6-F1
#
_cell.length_a   1.000
_cell.length_b   1.000
_cell.length_c   1.000
_cell.angle_alpha   90.00
_cell.angle_beta   90.00
_cell.angle_gamma   90.00
#
_symmetry.space_group_name_H-M   'P 1'
#
loop_
_entity.id
_entity.type
_entity.pdbx_description
1 polymer ?
#
loop_
_entity_poly.entity_id
_entity_poly.type
_entity_poly.pdbx_seq_one_letter_code
_entity_poly.pdbx_strand_id
1 'polypeptide(L)'
;MNQFIINIKNYSDQDIYNYILDRLSRRGFDEIAGCKFDKEDLYGQSLLVNKIDINNSDYVSEILRCEYNEGYNYGTFRIAIERFALEIKSLNISYEALYLHKKDNPNSFIWINNIYKENFSSEISSNWIKNPIAENIKKEFIENAKCIDARAYDAFLIT
;
A
#
# COMPACT_ATOMS: atom_id res chain seq x y z
N MET A 1 2.39 2.51 24.60
CA MET A 1 2.50 1.09 24.19
C MET A 1 2.99 1.11 22.75
N ASN A 2 4.13 0.51 22.45
CA ASN A 2 4.67 0.51 21.09
C ASN A 2 4.00 -0.62 20.30
N GLN A 3 3.50 -0.32 19.11
CA GLN A 3 2.84 -1.27 18.21
C GLN A 3 3.50 -1.16 16.84
N PHE A 4 3.63 -2.29 16.14
CA PHE A 4 4.14 -2.35 14.77
C PHE A 4 3.31 -3.35 13.97
N ILE A 5 3.43 -3.27 12.65
CA ILE A 5 2.69 -4.12 11.70
C ILE A 5 3.71 -4.98 10.96
N ILE A 6 3.49 -6.30 10.94
CA ILE A 6 4.21 -7.20 10.03
C ILE A 6 3.30 -7.47 8.84
N ASN A 7 3.75 -7.04 7.65
CA ASN A 7 3.10 -7.39 6.39
C ASN A 7 3.85 -8.55 5.74
N ILE A 8 3.12 -9.58 5.30
CA ILE A 8 3.72 -10.77 4.68
C ILE A 8 3.07 -11.00 3.33
N LYS A 9 3.88 -10.92 2.28
CA LYS A 9 3.46 -11.14 0.89
C LYS A 9 3.74 -12.61 0.52
N ASN A 10 2.69 -13.36 0.20
CA ASN A 10 2.80 -14.70 -0.36
C ASN A 10 2.42 -14.67 -1.84
N TYR A 11 3.27 -15.24 -2.69
CA TYR A 11 3.05 -15.31 -4.14
C TYR A 11 2.63 -16.71 -4.62
N SER A 12 2.23 -17.58 -3.68
CA SER A 12 1.71 -18.92 -3.96
C SER A 12 0.24 -19.03 -3.54
N ASP A 13 -0.47 -19.99 -4.11
CA ASP A 13 -1.86 -20.31 -3.72
C ASP A 13 -1.93 -21.10 -2.39
N GLN A 14 -0.78 -21.44 -1.79
CA GLN A 14 -0.73 -22.16 -0.52
C GLN A 14 -1.00 -21.19 0.63
N ASP A 15 -1.96 -21.52 1.49
CA ASP A 15 -2.12 -20.79 2.75
C ASP A 15 -0.92 -21.06 3.68
N ILE A 16 -0.06 -20.05 3.83
CA ILE A 16 1.14 -20.11 4.68
C ILE A 16 0.94 -19.46 6.04
N TYR A 17 -0.28 -19.04 6.38
CA TYR A 17 -0.56 -18.25 7.59
C TYR A 17 -0.11 -18.99 8.86
N ASN A 18 -0.64 -20.20 9.08
CA ASN A 18 -0.29 -20.99 10.26
C ASN A 18 1.19 -21.39 10.29
N TYR A 19 1.81 -21.59 9.12
CA TYR A 19 3.23 -21.88 9.03
C TYR A 19 4.07 -20.69 9.53
N ILE A 20 3.73 -19.47 9.15
CA ILE A 20 4.40 -18.26 9.63
C ILE A 20 4.23 -18.12 11.14
N LEU A 21 3.01 -18.31 11.66
CA LEU A 21 2.74 -18.19 13.09
C LEU A 21 3.57 -19.16 13.92
N ASP A 22 3.59 -20.44 13.52
CA ASP A 22 4.43 -21.46 14.16
C ASP A 22 5.92 -21.08 14.10
N ARG A 23 6.39 -20.55 12.97
CA ARG A 23 7.79 -20.12 12.81
C ARG A 23 8.15 -18.93 13.69
N LEU A 24 7.27 -17.94 13.82
CA LEU A 24 7.47 -16.78 14.70
C LEU A 24 7.50 -17.23 16.17
N SER A 25 6.52 -18.03 16.58
CA SER A 25 6.44 -18.57 17.94
C SER A 25 7.68 -19.41 18.31
N ARG A 26 8.10 -20.35 17.45
CA ARG A 26 9.32 -21.15 17.66
C ARG A 26 10.61 -20.35 17.70
N ARG A 27 10.61 -19.14 17.13
CA ARG A 27 11.74 -18.20 17.18
C ARG A 27 11.72 -17.32 18.44
N GLY A 28 10.77 -17.54 19.35
CA GLY A 28 10.64 -16.79 20.61
C GLY A 28 9.93 -15.44 20.46
N PHE A 29 9.22 -15.20 19.35
CA PHE A 29 8.59 -13.90 19.12
C PHE A 29 7.50 -13.58 20.16
N ASP A 30 6.86 -14.61 20.69
CA ASP A 30 5.84 -14.50 21.74
C ASP A 30 6.40 -13.92 23.07
N GLU A 31 7.73 -13.99 23.27
CA GLU A 31 8.42 -13.38 24.42
C GLU A 31 8.72 -11.89 24.20
N ILE A 32 8.68 -11.42 22.94
CA ILE A 32 9.02 -10.05 22.54
C ILE A 32 7.76 -9.20 22.40
N ALA A 33 6.71 -9.74 21.79
CA ALA A 33 5.49 -8.99 21.49
C ALA A 33 4.23 -9.88 21.54
N GLY A 34 3.15 -9.33 22.11
CA GLY A 34 1.82 -9.89 21.95
C GLY A 34 1.28 -9.56 20.56
N CYS A 35 0.89 -10.58 19.81
CA CYS A 35 0.37 -10.42 18.45
C CYS A 35 -1.15 -10.42 18.41
N LYS A 36 -1.74 -9.49 17.66
CA LYS A 36 -3.13 -9.58 17.23
C LYS A 36 -3.17 -10.25 15.86
N PHE A 37 -3.57 -11.51 15.85
CA PHE A 37 -3.65 -12.33 14.65
C PHE A 37 -5.06 -12.26 14.07
N ASP A 38 -5.34 -11.22 13.29
CA ASP A 38 -6.55 -11.18 12.47
C ASP A 38 -6.18 -11.82 11.12
N LYS A 39 -6.62 -13.06 10.86
CA LYS A 39 -6.46 -13.67 9.53
C LYS A 39 -7.35 -12.92 8.56
N GLU A 40 -6.79 -11.92 7.92
CA GLU A 40 -7.45 -11.15 6.88
C GLU A 40 -6.87 -11.60 5.53
N ASP A 41 -7.60 -12.50 4.86
CA ASP A 41 -7.25 -12.99 3.53
C ASP A 41 -7.49 -11.87 2.50
N LEU A 42 -6.50 -10.98 2.40
CA LEU A 42 -6.46 -9.89 1.46
C LEU A 42 -5.82 -10.36 0.16
N TYR A 43 -6.54 -10.16 -0.94
CA TYR A 43 -5.99 -10.32 -2.27
C TYR A 43 -5.23 -9.05 -2.63
N GLY A 44 -3.94 -9.20 -2.92
CA GLY A 44 -3.06 -8.10 -3.25
C GLY A 44 -2.73 -8.03 -4.74
N GLN A 45 -2.74 -6.82 -5.27
CA GLN A 45 -2.21 -6.49 -6.59
C GLN A 45 -1.13 -5.43 -6.44
N SER A 46 0.04 -5.68 -7.03
CA SER A 46 1.04 -4.64 -7.21
C SER A 46 0.63 -3.77 -8.39
N LEU A 47 0.27 -2.52 -8.11
CA LEU A 47 -0.20 -1.58 -9.14
C LEU A 47 0.96 -0.90 -9.87
N LEU A 48 1.99 -0.56 -9.10
CA LEU A 48 3.20 0.06 -9.62
C LEU A 48 4.38 -0.44 -8.83
N VAL A 49 5.45 -0.79 -9.54
CA VAL A 49 6.75 -1.14 -8.97
C VAL A 49 7.81 -0.41 -9.77
N ASN A 50 8.24 0.75 -9.27
CA ASN A 50 9.38 1.46 -9.84
C ASN A 50 10.56 1.33 -8.88
N LYS A 51 11.39 0.30 -9.10
CA LYS A 51 12.54 -0.04 -8.25
C LYS A 51 13.80 0.59 -8.83
N ILE A 52 13.94 1.89 -8.65
CA ILE A 52 15.21 2.57 -8.92
C ILE A 52 16.03 2.40 -7.63
N ASP A 53 17.09 1.57 -7.69
CA ASP A 53 18.04 1.27 -6.60
C ASP A 53 17.46 1.24 -5.17
N ILE A 54 16.87 0.10 -4.78
CA ILE A 54 16.54 -0.16 -3.37
C ILE A 54 17.82 -0.61 -2.64
N ASN A 55 18.79 0.29 -2.52
CA ASN A 55 19.96 0.06 -1.66
C ASN A 55 19.68 0.45 -0.20
N ASN A 56 18.58 1.17 0.06
CA ASN A 56 18.14 1.52 1.40
C ASN A 56 17.06 0.55 1.88
N SER A 57 17.29 -0.05 3.05
CA SER A 57 16.31 -0.87 3.76
C SER A 57 15.14 -0.05 4.30
N ASP A 58 15.32 1.27 4.43
CA ASP A 58 14.43 2.16 5.15
C ASP A 58 13.60 2.96 4.15
N TYR A 59 12.28 2.99 4.36
CA TYR A 59 11.33 3.68 3.51
C TYR A 59 10.10 4.10 4.33
N VAL A 60 9.28 4.98 3.76
CA VAL A 60 7.99 5.34 4.36
C VAL A 60 6.90 4.49 3.72
N SER A 61 6.09 3.82 4.54
CA SER A 61 4.89 3.13 4.10
C SER A 61 3.66 3.90 4.56
N GLU A 62 2.83 4.37 3.62
CA GLU A 62 1.55 4.98 3.91
C GLU A 62 0.43 3.99 3.61
N ILE A 63 -0.40 3.69 4.60
CA ILE A 63 -1.53 2.78 4.51
C ILE A 63 -2.80 3.61 4.56
N LEU A 64 -3.61 3.52 3.51
CA LEU A 64 -4.91 4.15 3.40
C LEU A 64 -6.01 3.10 3.39
N ARG A 65 -7.03 3.29 4.23
CA ARG A 65 -8.24 2.45 4.24
C ARG A 65 -9.34 3.18 3.52
N CYS A 66 -9.81 2.63 2.41
CA CYS A 66 -10.69 3.32 1.50
C CYS A 66 -11.94 2.51 1.17
N GLU A 67 -12.99 3.22 0.79
CA GLU A 67 -14.22 2.67 0.28
C GLU A 67 -14.59 3.32 -1.04
N TYR A 68 -15.18 2.53 -1.95
CA TYR A 68 -15.74 3.05 -3.19
C TYR A 68 -16.96 3.91 -2.88
N ASN A 69 -17.13 4.97 -3.66
CA ASN A 69 -18.37 5.74 -3.64
C ASN A 69 -19.51 4.94 -4.26
N GLU A 70 -20.74 5.36 -3.99
CA GLU A 70 -21.94 4.68 -4.52
C GLU A 70 -21.92 4.59 -6.05
N GLY A 71 -22.13 3.39 -6.59
CA GLY A 71 -22.09 3.13 -8.03
C GLY A 71 -20.70 2.91 -8.62
N TYR A 72 -19.63 3.04 -7.83
CA TYR A 72 -18.25 2.81 -8.24
C TYR A 72 -17.72 1.47 -7.71
N ASN A 73 -16.66 0.97 -8.37
CA ASN A 73 -15.96 -0.24 -7.97
C ASN A 73 -14.54 -0.24 -8.55
N TYR A 74 -13.78 -1.32 -8.33
CA TYR A 74 -12.43 -1.44 -8.88
C TYR A 74 -12.36 -1.23 -10.41
N GLY A 75 -13.34 -1.74 -11.16
CA GLY A 75 -13.39 -1.61 -12.61
C GLY A 75 -13.52 -0.16 -13.08
N THR A 76 -14.36 0.65 -12.42
CA THR A 76 -14.48 2.09 -12.73
C THR A 76 -13.23 2.85 -12.29
N PHE A 77 -12.64 2.45 -11.16
CA PHE A 77 -11.49 3.14 -10.59
C PHE A 77 -10.18 2.83 -11.32
N ARG A 78 -10.10 1.69 -12.00
CA ARG A 78 -8.90 1.20 -12.70
C ARG A 78 -8.30 2.22 -13.66
N ILE A 79 -9.13 2.99 -14.37
CA ILE A 79 -8.64 4.01 -15.32
C ILE A 79 -7.83 5.08 -14.59
N ALA A 80 -8.34 5.57 -13.46
CA ALA A 80 -7.66 6.56 -12.64
C ALA A 80 -6.34 5.98 -12.07
N ILE A 81 -6.37 4.72 -11.63
CA ILE A 81 -5.18 4.00 -11.15
C ILE A 81 -4.10 3.89 -12.23
N GLU A 82 -4.47 3.51 -13.45
CA GLU A 82 -3.52 3.38 -14.57
C GLU A 82 -2.92 4.74 -14.95
N ARG A 83 -3.73 5.80 -14.98
CA ARG A 83 -3.24 7.17 -15.20
C ARG A 83 -2.27 7.62 -14.11
N PHE A 84 -2.62 7.38 -12.85
CA PHE A 84 -1.75 7.64 -11.72
C PHE A 84 -0.41 6.92 -11.85
N ALA A 85 -0.42 5.63 -12.19
CA ALA A 85 0.78 4.83 -12.34
C ALA A 85 1.71 5.37 -13.44
N LEU A 86 1.16 5.84 -14.57
CA LEU A 86 1.91 6.46 -15.65
C LEU A 86 2.57 7.78 -15.21
N GLU A 87 1.83 8.64 -14.52
CA GLU A 87 2.36 9.91 -14.01
C GLU A 87 3.48 9.68 -13.00
N ILE A 88 3.30 8.79 -12.03
CA ILE A 88 4.35 8.47 -11.05
C ILE A 88 5.58 7.90 -11.73
N LYS A 89 5.41 7.02 -12.72
CA LYS A 89 6.54 6.48 -13.49
C LYS A 89 7.32 7.59 -14.20
N SER A 90 6.65 8.61 -14.71
CA SER A 90 7.29 9.75 -15.39
C SER A 90 8.18 10.59 -14.46
N LEU A 91 7.92 10.57 -13.15
CA LEU A 91 8.71 11.29 -12.15
C LEU A 91 10.08 10.63 -11.89
N ASN A 92 10.29 9.41 -12.39
CA ASN A 92 11.54 8.66 -12.23
C ASN A 92 11.98 8.51 -10.76
N ILE A 93 11.03 8.14 -9.91
CA ILE A 93 11.20 7.97 -8.47
C ILE A 93 11.01 6.52 -8.02
N SER A 94 11.67 6.16 -6.93
CA SER A 94 11.55 4.85 -6.29
C SER A 94 10.26 4.76 -5.47
N TYR A 95 9.28 4.04 -5.98
CA TYR A 95 7.93 4.00 -5.44
C TYR A 95 7.23 2.68 -5.77
N GLU A 96 6.49 2.14 -4.79
CA GLU A 96 5.61 0.99 -4.96
C GLU A 96 4.19 1.36 -4.48
N ALA A 97 3.19 1.03 -5.29
CA ALA A 97 1.78 1.09 -4.88
C ALA A 97 1.18 -0.31 -4.85
N LEU A 98 0.55 -0.66 -3.73
CA LEU A 98 -0.17 -1.92 -3.55
C LEU A 98 -1.64 -1.64 -3.35
N TYR A 99 -2.46 -2.45 -3.98
CA TYR A 99 -3.89 -2.47 -3.78
C TYR A 99 -4.27 -3.81 -3.16
N LEU A 100 -4.89 -3.78 -1.98
CA LEU A 100 -5.35 -4.95 -1.27
C LEU A 100 -6.87 -4.88 -1.12
N HIS A 101 -7.57 -5.98 -1.36
CA HIS A 101 -9.02 -6.04 -1.14
C HIS A 101 -9.43 -7.38 -0.55
N LYS A 102 -10.57 -7.39 0.14
CA LYS A 102 -11.20 -8.65 0.58
C LYS A 102 -12.12 -9.14 -0.52
N LYS A 103 -12.21 -10.46 -0.68
CA LYS A 103 -13.19 -11.07 -1.61
C LYS A 103 -14.63 -10.81 -1.16
N ASP A 104 -14.86 -10.87 0.15
CA ASP A 104 -16.20 -10.76 0.74
C ASP A 104 -16.62 -9.31 1.06
N ASN A 105 -15.72 -8.35 0.86
CA ASN A 105 -16.03 -6.93 0.97
C ASN A 105 -15.48 -6.15 -0.25
N PRO A 106 -16.17 -6.24 -1.41
CA PRO A 106 -15.72 -5.62 -2.65
C PRO A 106 -15.81 -4.09 -2.64
N ASN A 107 -16.51 -3.52 -1.66
CA ASN A 107 -16.73 -2.07 -1.56
C ASN A 107 -15.59 -1.34 -0.83
N SER A 108 -14.68 -2.07 -0.19
CA SER A 108 -13.55 -1.50 0.54
C SER A 108 -12.23 -2.06 0.04
N PHE A 109 -11.20 -1.24 0.12
CA PHE A 109 -9.84 -1.64 -0.22
C PHE A 109 -8.82 -0.93 0.67
N ILE A 110 -7.62 -1.50 0.73
CA ILE A 110 -6.46 -0.88 1.35
C ILE A 110 -5.51 -0.50 0.22
N TRP A 111 -5.10 0.75 0.22
CA TRP A 111 -4.07 1.26 -0.67
C TRP A 111 -2.80 1.48 0.15
N ILE A 112 -1.67 0.94 -0.32
CA ILE A 112 -0.38 1.12 0.35
C ILE A 112 0.60 1.80 -0.60
N ASN A 113 1.14 2.93 -0.17
CA ASN A 113 2.25 3.63 -0.84
C ASN A 113 3.55 3.30 -0.11
N ASN A 114 4.56 2.76 -0.81
CA ASN A 114 5.90 2.61 -0.28
C ASN A 114 6.84 3.57 -1.03
N ILE A 115 7.49 4.43 -0.27
CA ILE A 115 8.23 5.59 -0.76
C ILE A 115 9.67 5.48 -0.27
N TYR A 116 10.60 5.25 -1.20
CA TYR A 116 11.99 4.90 -0.88
C TYR A 116 12.97 6.08 -0.92
N LYS A 117 12.46 7.31 -1.10
CA LYS A 117 13.27 8.53 -1.17
C LYS A 117 12.84 9.53 -0.10
N GLU A 118 13.78 9.99 0.74
CA GLU A 118 13.52 10.91 1.87
C GLU A 118 12.79 12.21 1.47
N ASN A 119 13.07 12.74 0.27
CA ASN A 119 12.50 14.02 -0.19
C ASN A 119 11.19 13.89 -1.00
N PHE A 120 10.58 12.72 -1.08
CA PHE A 120 9.37 12.50 -1.88
C PHE A 120 8.20 13.42 -1.50
N SER A 121 8.02 13.72 -0.20
CA SER A 121 7.00 14.67 0.23
C SER A 121 7.17 16.04 -0.44
N SER A 122 8.41 16.49 -0.62
CA SER A 122 8.70 17.78 -1.26
C SER A 122 8.53 17.74 -2.77
N GLU A 123 8.88 16.63 -3.44
CA GLU A 123 8.72 16.48 -4.89
C GLU A 123 7.24 16.37 -5.29
N ILE A 124 6.43 15.62 -4.53
CA ILE A 124 4.98 15.57 -4.72
C ILE A 124 4.33 16.94 -4.46
N SER A 125 4.64 17.57 -3.32
CA SER A 125 3.97 18.82 -2.93
C SER A 125 4.32 19.99 -3.84
N SER A 126 5.54 20.00 -4.39
CA SER A 126 6.04 21.13 -5.19
C SER A 126 5.71 20.99 -6.67
N ASN A 127 5.81 19.78 -7.23
CA ASN A 127 5.79 19.55 -8.68
C ASN A 127 4.54 18.81 -9.15
N TRP A 128 4.07 17.80 -8.40
CA TRP A 128 2.93 17.00 -8.83
C TRP A 128 1.60 17.69 -8.52
N ILE A 129 1.37 18.18 -7.30
CA ILE A 129 0.08 18.79 -6.91
C ILE A 129 -0.32 19.99 -7.78
N LYS A 130 0.66 20.67 -8.40
CA LYS A 130 0.42 21.83 -9.27
C LYS A 130 0.24 21.46 -10.76
N ASN A 131 0.44 20.19 -11.13
CA ASN A 131 0.26 19.72 -12.49
C ASN A 131 -1.24 19.53 -12.80
N PRO A 132 -1.79 20.11 -13.87
CA PRO A 132 -3.18 19.90 -14.28
C PRO A 132 -3.59 18.43 -14.43
N ILE A 133 -2.65 17.56 -14.84
CA ILE A 133 -2.90 16.12 -14.96
C ILE A 133 -3.12 15.50 -13.58
N ALA A 134 -2.29 15.86 -12.60
CA ALA A 134 -2.43 15.39 -11.22
C ALA A 134 -3.74 15.85 -10.58
N GLU A 135 -4.15 17.10 -10.83
CA GLU A 135 -5.43 17.62 -10.34
C GLU A 135 -6.63 16.87 -10.96
N ASN A 136 -6.55 16.50 -12.23
CA ASN A 136 -7.58 15.67 -12.86
C ASN A 136 -7.61 14.25 -12.28
N ILE A 137 -6.46 13.61 -12.08
CA ILE A 137 -6.37 12.29 -11.44
C ILE A 137 -6.94 12.35 -10.02
N LYS A 138 -6.61 13.39 -9.26
CA LYS A 138 -7.17 13.60 -7.91
C LYS A 138 -8.70 13.68 -7.94
N LYS A 139 -9.29 14.39 -8.89
CA LYS A 139 -10.75 14.44 -9.06
C LYS A 139 -11.33 13.06 -9.34
N GLU A 140 -10.73 12.31 -10.25
CA GLU A 140 -11.16 10.93 -10.56
C GLU A 140 -11.07 10.01 -9.33
N PHE A 141 -10.01 10.16 -8.52
CA PHE A 141 -9.88 9.43 -7.27
C PHE A 141 -11.02 9.77 -6.30
N ILE A 142 -11.30 11.06 -6.10
CA ILE A 142 -12.38 11.53 -5.21
C ILE A 142 -13.76 11.10 -5.71
N GLU A 143 -13.97 11.05 -7.03
CA GLU A 143 -15.21 10.56 -7.63
C GLU A 143 -15.40 9.05 -7.40
N ASN A 144 -14.33 8.27 -7.50
CA ASN A 144 -14.40 6.81 -7.38
C ASN A 144 -14.42 6.31 -5.93
N ALA A 145 -13.67 6.95 -5.04
CA ALA A 145 -13.42 6.44 -3.71
C ALA A 145 -13.12 7.56 -2.71
N LYS A 146 -13.28 7.23 -1.44
CA LYS A 146 -12.86 8.06 -0.32
C LYS A 146 -12.11 7.20 0.69
N CYS A 147 -11.07 7.77 1.30
CA CYS A 147 -10.30 7.10 2.33
C CYS A 147 -10.75 7.57 3.71
N ILE A 148 -11.07 6.60 4.56
CA ILE A 148 -11.57 6.78 5.93
C ILE A 148 -10.42 7.26 6.83
N ASP A 149 -9.23 6.72 6.62
CA ASP A 149 -7.99 7.18 7.23
C ASP A 149 -6.77 6.88 6.36
N ALA A 150 -5.70 7.58 6.70
CA ALA A 150 -4.35 7.38 6.18
C ALA A 150 -3.37 7.46 7.35
N ARG A 151 -2.39 6.55 7.39
CA ARG A 151 -1.30 6.57 8.37
C ARG A 151 0.02 6.23 7.68
N ALA A 152 1.04 7.02 7.96
CA ALA A 152 2.41 6.78 7.54
C ALA A 152 3.20 6.06 8.65
N TYR A 153 4.08 5.16 8.23
CA TYR A 153 4.94 4.36 9.09
C TYR A 153 6.36 4.39 8.54
N ASP A 154 7.34 4.51 9.43
CA ASP A 154 8.71 4.14 9.09
C ASP A 154 8.74 2.62 8.90
N ALA A 155 9.25 2.19 7.75
CA ALA A 155 9.20 0.82 7.30
C ALA A 155 10.59 0.33 6.90
N PHE A 156 10.83 -0.95 7.17
CA PHE A 156 12.12 -1.60 6.97
C PHE A 156 11.93 -2.86 6.15
N LEU A 157 12.75 -3.05 5.13
CA LEU A 157 12.79 -4.30 4.36
C LEU A 157 13.73 -5.27 5.09
N ILE A 158 13.20 -6.41 5.50
CA ILE A 158 14.01 -7.50 6.05
C ILE A 158 14.41 -8.40 4.88
N THR A 159 15.68 -8.33 4.48
CA THR A 159 16.30 -9.19 3.46
C THR A 159 17.09 -10.33 4.06
#